data_AF-A0A925P8F2-F1
#
_entry.id   AF-A0A925P8F2-F1
#
_cell.length_a   1.000
_cell.length_b   1.000
_cell.length_c   1.000
_cell.angle_alpha   90.00
_cell.angle_beta   90.00
_cell.angle_gamma   90.00
#
_symmetry.space_group_name_H-M   'P 1'
#
loop_
_entity.id
_entity.type
_entity.pdbx_description
1 polymer ?
#
loop_
_entity_poly.entity_id
_entity_poly.type
_entity_poly.pdbx_seq_one_letter_code
_entity_poly.pdbx_strand_id
1 'polypeptide(L)'
;MSDSPATVPPAPSAPPSADTGATYAFLTLRLWLGLRALIAGIEKFGDTRSKQIPLLDATGEPDISGATVEVQEKFYAFSNYHAVPDALRDKLALEPLMPSWMTTPFYAVLGGLLIALGLTLLLGLW
;
A
#
# COMPACT_ATOMS: atom_id res chain seq x y z
N MET A 1 -64.94 0.66 44.49
CA MET A 1 -63.58 1.24 44.50
C MET A 1 -62.75 0.48 43.49
N SER A 2 -62.48 1.08 42.33
CA SER A 2 -61.59 0.50 41.31
C SER A 2 -60.22 1.15 41.48
N ASP A 3 -59.27 0.40 42.03
CA ASP A 3 -57.88 0.84 42.07
C ASP A 3 -57.24 0.60 40.69
N SER A 4 -57.06 1.69 39.93
CA SER A 4 -56.23 1.70 38.73
C SER A 4 -54.76 1.55 39.13
N PRO A 5 -53.99 0.62 38.54
CA PRO A 5 -52.57 0.51 38.83
C PRO A 5 -51.83 1.74 38.27
N ALA A 6 -51.06 2.41 39.13
CA ALA A 6 -50.24 3.55 38.77
C ALA A 6 -49.22 3.15 37.69
N THR A 7 -49.30 3.79 36.52
CA THR A 7 -48.30 3.69 35.45
C THR A 7 -46.97 4.25 35.93
N VAL A 8 -46.00 3.37 36.13
CA VAL A 8 -44.60 3.73 36.41
C VAL A 8 -44.02 4.41 35.17
N PRO A 9 -43.43 5.62 35.28
CA PRO A 9 -42.81 6.29 34.14
C PRO A 9 -41.59 5.48 33.66
N PRO A 10 -41.34 5.39 32.33
CA PRO A 10 -40.16 4.71 31.81
C PRO A 10 -38.89 5.40 32.32
N ALA A 11 -37.92 4.60 32.79
CA ALA A 11 -36.64 5.08 33.28
C ALA A 11 -35.90 5.90 32.20
N PRO A 12 -35.15 6.96 32.57
CA PRO A 12 -34.38 7.75 31.61
C PRO A 12 -33.37 6.86 30.88
N SER A 13 -33.39 6.91 29.55
CA SER A 13 -32.42 6.21 28.69
C SER A 13 -31.00 6.69 29.03
N ALA A 14 -30.10 5.75 29.32
CA ALA A 14 -28.70 6.04 29.64
C ALA A 14 -28.04 6.88 28.53
N PRO A 15 -27.13 7.81 28.87
CA PRO A 15 -26.41 8.59 27.87
C PRO A 15 -25.57 7.65 26.98
N PRO A 16 -25.41 7.97 25.68
CA PRO A 16 -24.57 7.17 24.79
C PRO A 16 -23.14 7.15 25.33
N SER A 17 -22.66 5.96 25.70
CA SER A 17 -21.26 5.74 26.05
C SER A 17 -20.40 6.18 24.88
N ALA A 18 -19.47 7.11 25.08
CA ALA A 18 -18.49 7.45 24.06
C ALA A 18 -17.62 6.21 23.81
N ASP A 19 -17.93 5.47 22.74
CA ASP A 19 -17.34 4.18 22.42
C ASP A 19 -15.91 4.37 21.90
N THR A 20 -15.03 4.70 22.84
CA THR A 20 -13.65 5.11 22.63
C THR A 20 -12.85 4.00 21.93
N GLY A 21 -13.22 2.73 22.18
CA GLY A 21 -12.68 1.57 21.49
C GLY A 21 -12.99 1.55 19.99
N ALA A 22 -14.21 1.92 19.59
CA ALA A 22 -14.58 2.01 18.17
C ALA A 22 -13.79 3.12 17.46
N THR A 23 -13.61 4.27 18.12
CA THR A 23 -12.78 5.36 17.60
C THR A 23 -11.33 4.92 17.38
N TYR A 24 -10.71 4.27 18.35
CA TYR A 24 -9.34 3.78 18.20
C TYR A 24 -9.22 2.67 17.15
N ALA A 25 -10.18 1.74 17.10
CA ALA A 25 -10.20 0.69 16.08
C ALA A 25 -10.25 1.29 14.65
N PHE A 26 -11.09 2.31 14.45
CA PHE A 26 -11.17 3.02 13.18
C PHE A 26 -9.86 3.75 12.84
N LEU A 27 -9.26 4.45 13.80
CA LEU A 27 -7.97 5.14 13.60
C LEU A 27 -6.83 4.17 13.28
N THR A 28 -6.76 3.03 13.97
CA THR A 28 -5.75 1.99 13.70
C THR A 28 -5.94 1.40 12.31
N LEU A 29 -7.17 1.04 11.95
CA LEU A 29 -7.47 0.50 10.62
C LEU A 29 -7.07 1.50 9.53
N ARG A 30 -7.43 2.77 9.72
CA ARG A 30 -7.14 3.88 8.81
C ARG A 30 -5.64 4.08 8.61
N LEU A 31 -4.89 4.18 9.70
CA LEU A 31 -3.44 4.35 9.67
C LEU A 31 -2.77 3.16 8.97
N TRP A 32 -3.22 1.95 9.30
CA TRP A 32 -2.68 0.73 8.71
C TRP A 32 -2.95 0.64 7.20
N LEU A 33 -4.19 0.90 6.77
CA LEU A 33 -4.57 0.87 5.35
C LEU A 33 -3.82 1.97 4.57
N GLY A 34 -3.79 3.19 5.09
CA GLY A 34 -3.14 4.33 4.45
C GLY A 34 -1.64 4.13 4.27
N LEU A 35 -0.96 3.64 5.30
CA LEU A 35 0.46 3.32 5.24
C LEU A 35 0.75 2.17 4.26
N ARG A 36 -0.07 1.11 4.27
CA ARG A 36 0.05 0.00 3.31
C ARG A 36 -0.13 0.46 1.87
N ALA A 37 -1.12 1.31 1.61
CA ALA A 37 -1.38 1.87 0.28
C ALA A 37 -0.21 2.74 -0.19
N LEU A 38 0.35 3.59 0.68
CA LEU A 38 1.53 4.38 0.39
C LEU A 38 2.75 3.53 0.05
N ILE A 39 3.09 2.55 0.90
CA ILE A 39 4.25 1.69 0.69
C ILE A 39 4.11 0.93 -0.64
N ALA A 40 2.96 0.29 -0.87
CA ALA A 40 2.71 -0.44 -2.12
C ALA A 40 2.70 0.48 -3.36
N GLY A 41 2.24 1.73 -3.21
CA GLY A 41 2.29 2.74 -4.26
C GLY A 41 3.72 3.19 -4.57
N ILE A 42 4.57 3.39 -3.56
CA ILE A 42 5.98 3.77 -3.73
C ILE A 42 6.79 2.61 -4.32
N GLU A 43 6.54 1.37 -3.89
CA GLU A 43 7.18 0.17 -4.45
C GLU A 43 7.01 0.04 -5.97
N LYS A 44 5.95 0.64 -6.53
CA LYS A 44 5.73 0.70 -7.99
C LYS A 44 6.79 1.45 -8.78
N PHE A 45 7.48 2.36 -8.12
CA PHE A 45 8.52 3.20 -8.70
C PHE A 45 9.93 2.70 -8.37
N GLY A 46 10.03 1.55 -7.69
CA GLY A 46 11.28 0.88 -7.39
C GLY A 46 11.72 -0.02 -8.53
N ASP A 47 12.96 0.18 -8.99
CA ASP A 47 13.64 -0.69 -9.94
C ASP A 47 14.96 -1.17 -9.35
N THR A 48 15.36 -2.37 -9.70
CA THR A 48 16.58 -2.98 -9.15
C THR A 48 17.61 -2.98 -10.26
N ARG A 49 18.66 -2.14 -10.15
CA ARG A 49 19.79 -2.23 -11.08
C ARG A 49 20.90 -3.01 -10.40
N SER A 50 21.23 -4.17 -10.97
CA SER A 50 22.49 -4.85 -10.65
C SER A 50 23.64 -4.06 -11.27
N LYS A 51 24.38 -3.35 -10.43
CA LYS A 51 25.69 -2.83 -10.82
C LYS A 51 26.70 -3.90 -10.43
N GLN A 52 27.29 -4.54 -11.44
CA GLN A 52 28.48 -5.37 -11.24
C GLN A 52 29.63 -4.44 -10.85
N ILE A 53 29.99 -4.43 -9.58
CA ILE A 53 31.20 -3.75 -9.11
C ILE A 53 32.28 -4.83 -9.03
N PRO A 54 33.46 -4.65 -9.66
CA PRO A 54 34.56 -5.60 -9.50
C PRO A 54 34.96 -5.68 -8.03
N LEU A 55 35.24 -6.89 -7.51
CA LEU A 55 35.75 -7.09 -6.15
C LEU A 55 37.00 -6.23 -5.95
N LEU A 56 37.06 -5.48 -4.86
CA LEU A 56 38.27 -4.75 -4.49
C LEU A 56 39.12 -5.64 -3.57
N ASP A 57 40.42 -5.67 -3.81
CA ASP A 57 41.39 -6.36 -2.96
C ASP A 57 41.58 -5.63 -1.60
N ALA A 58 42.43 -6.17 -0.73
CA ALA A 58 42.73 -5.57 0.58
C ALA A 58 43.38 -4.16 0.50
N THR A 59 43.75 -3.72 -0.71
CA THR A 59 44.43 -2.47 -1.04
C THR A 59 43.50 -1.45 -1.71
N GLY A 60 42.27 -1.85 -2.07
CA GLY A 60 41.29 -0.98 -2.73
C GLY A 60 41.41 -0.92 -4.26
N GLU A 61 42.07 -1.90 -4.89
CA GLU A 61 42.16 -2.03 -6.36
C GLU A 61 41.32 -3.24 -6.86
N PRO A 62 40.83 -3.23 -8.12
CA PRO A 62 40.05 -4.35 -8.65
C PRO A 62 40.85 -5.66 -8.66
N ASP A 63 40.29 -6.73 -8.09
CA ASP A 63 40.90 -8.06 -7.97
C ASP A 63 41.30 -8.62 -9.35
N ILE A 64 42.56 -9.06 -9.45
CA ILE A 64 43.16 -9.68 -10.62
C ILE A 64 42.43 -10.94 -11.09
N SER A 65 41.60 -11.57 -10.24
CA SER A 65 40.76 -12.72 -10.61
C SER A 65 39.57 -12.35 -11.51
N GLY A 66 39.27 -11.07 -11.71
CA GLY A 66 38.12 -10.63 -12.53
C GLY A 66 36.76 -10.97 -11.92
N ALA A 67 36.72 -11.30 -10.63
CA ALA A 67 35.49 -11.67 -9.94
C ALA A 67 34.66 -10.39 -9.65
N THR A 68 33.48 -10.32 -10.26
CA THR A 68 32.54 -9.20 -10.10
C THR A 68 31.53 -9.52 -9.00
N VAL A 69 31.32 -8.63 -8.03
CA VAL A 69 30.14 -8.73 -7.15
C VAL A 69 28.97 -8.07 -7.85
N GLU A 70 27.91 -8.84 -8.07
CA GLU A 70 26.63 -8.28 -8.50
C GLU A 70 25.98 -7.55 -7.32
N VAL A 71 26.21 -6.24 -7.20
CA VAL A 71 25.55 -5.43 -6.17
C VAL A 71 24.21 -4.97 -6.73
N GLN A 72 23.13 -5.59 -6.26
CA GLN A 72 21.76 -5.15 -6.57
C GLN A 72 21.44 -3.89 -5.77
N GLU A 73 21.55 -2.73 -6.41
CA GLU A 73 21.12 -1.45 -5.84
C GLU A 73 19.64 -1.22 -6.22
N LYS A 74 18.78 -1.08 -5.22
CA LYS A 74 17.37 -0.68 -5.42
C LYS A 74 17.33 0.83 -5.64
N PHE A 75 16.99 1.24 -6.85
CA PHE A 75 16.82 2.63 -7.23
C PHE A 75 15.33 2.98 -7.32
N TYR A 76 14.96 4.15 -6.82
CA TYR A 76 13.61 4.68 -6.95
C TYR A 76 13.65 5.84 -7.93
N ALA A 77 13.01 5.71 -9.09
CA ALA A 77 12.96 6.74 -10.11
C ALA A 77 11.58 6.78 -10.77
N PHE A 78 11.07 7.98 -11.02
CA PHE A 78 9.79 8.17 -11.71
C PHE A 78 9.76 7.56 -13.12
N SER A 79 10.93 7.34 -13.74
CA SER A 79 11.07 6.70 -15.05
C SER A 79 10.85 5.18 -15.03
N ASN A 80 10.98 4.51 -13.88
CA ASN A 80 10.97 3.05 -13.79
C ASN A 80 9.66 2.51 -13.23
N TYR A 81 8.56 3.10 -13.66
CA TYR A 81 7.23 2.71 -13.21
C TYR A 81 6.86 1.31 -13.72
N HIS A 82 6.80 0.32 -12.83
CA HIS A 82 6.38 -1.04 -13.15
C HIS A 82 5.12 -1.39 -12.38
N ALA A 83 3.96 -1.34 -13.07
CA ALA A 83 2.65 -1.54 -12.46
C ALA A 83 2.34 -2.97 -12.00
N VAL A 84 3.02 -3.98 -12.52
CA VAL A 84 2.93 -5.37 -12.07
C VAL A 84 4.18 -6.08 -12.61
N PRO A 85 4.77 -7.06 -11.90
CA PRO A 85 5.83 -7.90 -12.45
C PRO A 85 5.46 -8.45 -13.83
N ASP A 86 6.43 -8.54 -14.75
CA ASP A 86 6.17 -8.96 -16.14
C ASP A 86 5.51 -10.35 -16.22
N ALA A 87 5.94 -11.28 -15.36
CA ALA A 87 5.35 -12.62 -15.25
C ALA A 87 3.84 -12.64 -14.93
N LEU A 88 3.33 -11.58 -14.29
CA LEU A 88 1.90 -11.43 -14.02
C LEU A 88 1.20 -10.66 -15.15
N ARG A 89 1.88 -9.71 -15.81
CA ARG A 89 1.34 -9.04 -17.00
C ARG A 89 1.06 -10.05 -18.11
N ASP A 90 1.96 -11.00 -18.33
CA ASP A 90 1.80 -12.04 -19.36
C ASP A 90 0.59 -12.93 -19.07
N LYS A 91 0.38 -13.31 -17.81
CA LYS A 91 -0.78 -14.11 -17.41
C LYS A 91 -2.09 -13.34 -17.56
N LEU A 92 -2.09 -12.05 -17.22
CA LEU A 92 -3.26 -11.19 -17.37
C LEU A 92 -3.58 -10.87 -18.84
N ALA A 93 -2.58 -10.85 -19.71
CA ALA A 93 -2.78 -10.69 -21.15
C ALA A 93 -3.42 -11.92 -21.81
N LEU A 94 -3.31 -13.09 -21.19
CA LEU A 94 -3.96 -14.32 -21.63
C LEU A 94 -5.43 -14.42 -21.18
N GLU A 95 -5.87 -13.58 -20.25
CA GLU A 95 -7.23 -13.60 -19.72
C GLU A 95 -8.20 -12.86 -20.65
N PRO A 96 -9.26 -13.51 -21.17
CA PRO A 96 -10.26 -12.88 -22.04
C PRO A 96 -11.01 -11.69 -21.41
N LEU A 97 -11.00 -11.63 -20.07
CA LEU A 97 -11.70 -10.62 -19.27
C LEU A 97 -10.96 -9.28 -19.21
N MET A 98 -9.66 -9.25 -19.54
CA MET A 98 -8.84 -8.04 -19.48
C MET A 98 -8.23 -7.69 -20.85
N PRO A 99 -9.06 -7.17 -21.78
CA PRO A 99 -8.57 -6.72 -23.07
C PRO A 99 -7.53 -5.60 -22.91
N SER A 100 -6.57 -5.55 -23.86
CA SER A 100 -5.38 -4.70 -23.82
C SER A 100 -5.64 -3.19 -23.69
N TRP A 101 -6.82 -2.73 -24.11
CA TRP A 101 -7.25 -1.34 -23.94
C TRP A 101 -7.56 -0.96 -22.49
N MET A 102 -7.89 -1.92 -21.62
CA MET A 102 -8.19 -1.69 -20.20
C MET A 102 -6.94 -1.85 -19.31
N THR A 103 -6.08 -2.82 -19.64
CA THR A 103 -4.88 -3.12 -18.84
C THR A 103 -3.83 -2.02 -18.93
N THR A 104 -3.74 -1.33 -20.06
CA THR A 104 -2.77 -0.24 -20.29
C THR A 104 -2.94 0.95 -19.31
N PRO A 105 -4.12 1.59 -19.19
CA PRO A 105 -4.33 2.66 -18.21
C PRO A 105 -4.34 2.13 -16.77
N PHE A 106 -4.86 0.92 -16.54
CA PHE A 106 -4.84 0.28 -15.22
C PHE A 106 -3.41 0.16 -14.72
N TYR A 107 -2.50 -0.32 -15.57
CA TYR A 107 -1.10 -0.36 -15.25
C TYR A 107 -0.54 1.05 -15.04
N ALA A 108 -0.69 1.99 -15.97
CA ALA A 108 -0.08 3.32 -15.86
C ALA A 108 -0.45 4.10 -14.58
N VAL A 109 -1.67 3.94 -14.07
CA VAL A 109 -2.20 4.78 -12.99
C VAL A 109 -2.13 4.12 -11.61
N LEU A 110 -2.01 2.80 -11.51
CA LEU A 110 -2.15 2.05 -10.25
C LEU A 110 -1.29 2.59 -9.10
N GLY A 111 -0.02 2.91 -9.36
CA GLY A 111 0.90 3.35 -8.31
C GLY A 111 0.60 4.77 -7.83
N GLY A 112 0.32 5.68 -8.76
CA GLY A 112 -0.12 7.04 -8.42
C GLY A 112 -1.45 7.04 -7.67
N LEU A 113 -2.38 6.17 -8.05
CA LEU A 113 -3.68 6.03 -7.40
C LEU A 113 -3.53 5.47 -5.98
N LEU A 114 -2.64 4.50 -5.76
CA LEU A 114 -2.33 3.97 -4.43
C LEU A 114 -1.69 5.01 -3.52
N ILE A 115 -0.78 5.84 -4.05
CA ILE A 115 -0.17 6.93 -3.28
C ILE A 115 -1.23 7.99 -2.93
N ALA A 116 -2.02 8.43 -3.92
CA ALA A 116 -3.09 9.40 -3.69
C ALA A 116 -4.12 8.87 -2.68
N LEU A 117 -4.56 7.63 -2.83
CA LEU A 117 -5.47 6.97 -1.90
C LEU A 117 -4.86 6.92 -0.49
N GLY A 118 -3.62 6.45 -0.35
CA GLY A 118 -2.93 6.39 0.94
C GLY A 118 -2.81 7.77 1.61
N LEU A 119 -2.46 8.82 0.86
CA LEU A 119 -2.42 10.19 1.37
C LEU A 119 -3.79 10.69 1.80
N THR A 120 -4.82 10.50 0.98
CA THR A 120 -6.19 10.92 1.32
C THR A 120 -6.72 10.20 2.57
N LEU A 121 -6.39 8.91 2.73
CA LEU A 121 -6.73 8.11 3.90
C LEU A 121 -6.00 8.59 5.15
N LEU A 122 -4.73 8.97 5.06
CA LEU A 122 -3.99 9.49 6.23
C LEU A 122 -4.40 10.91 6.61
N LEU A 123 -4.73 11.75 5.63
CA LEU A 123 -5.02 13.17 5.82
C LEU A 123 -6.38 13.48 6.43
N GLY A 124 -7.25 12.49 6.64
CA GLY A 124 -8.56 12.81 7.18
C GLY A 124 -9.64 13.00 6.13
N LEU A 125 -9.29 13.12 4.85
CA LEU A 125 -10.17 13.65 3.79
C LEU A 125 -11.26 12.66 3.33
N TRP A 126 -11.23 11.43 3.84
CA TRP A 126 -12.20 10.38 3.54
C TRP A 126 -12.49 9.50 4.76
#